data_AF-A0A7K1G7K7-F1
#
_entry.id   AF-A0A7K1G7K7-F1
#
_cell.length_a   1.000
_cell.length_b   1.000
_cell.length_c   1.000
_cell.angle_alpha   90.00
_cell.angle_beta   90.00
_cell.angle_gamma   90.00
#
_symmetry.space_group_name_H-M   'P 1'
#
loop_
_entity.id
_entity.type
_entity.pdbx_description
1 polymer ?
#
loop_
_entity_poly.entity_id
_entity_poly.type
_entity_poly.pdbx_seq_one_letter_code
_entity_poly.pdbx_strand_id
1 'polypeptide(L)'
;MKKLVLVVLLYSVGGFAQQDAQFTQYMYNTISVNPAYAGSRGVLSVFGLYRTQWIGLDGAPETSSFSVNTPLSKSVGLGVSLVNDKIGPTNENNLSADFSYSIPTSATAKLSFGIKGSANLFNLDPNKLTPEDKGDEQFQNLDNKFSPNVGAGIYWHTDKAYVGLSVPNFIETNRYNDNETAIYKDQINYYLIAGYVFDLDRYERIKFKPAILTKMVEGSPLQVDASANFMFNEKFVIGLAYRWSASVSALAGFQISDRLYLGYAYDRETTKLVNYNSGSHEIFLRFEFLNKYSKITSPRFF
;
A
#
# COMPACT_ATOMS: atom_id res chain seq x y z
N MET A 1 -27.65 -38.03 27.88
CA MET A 1 -27.58 -36.60 27.53
C MET A 1 -26.12 -36.21 27.37
N LYS A 2 -25.77 -35.69 26.18
CA LYS A 2 -24.65 -34.78 25.87
C LYS A 2 -23.23 -35.21 26.30
N LYS A 3 -22.18 -35.14 25.48
CA LYS A 3 -21.92 -34.86 24.07
C LYS A 3 -20.44 -35.27 23.92
N LEU A 4 -20.10 -36.03 22.88
CA LEU A 4 -18.72 -36.20 22.43
C LEU A 4 -18.07 -34.82 22.24
N VAL A 5 -16.86 -34.63 22.77
CA VAL A 5 -15.98 -33.51 22.41
C VAL A 5 -14.66 -34.13 21.95
N LEU A 6 -14.65 -34.59 20.71
CA LEU A 6 -13.43 -34.79 19.92
C LEU A 6 -13.27 -33.51 19.10
N VAL A 7 -12.58 -32.51 19.65
CA VAL A 7 -12.18 -31.33 18.86
C VAL A 7 -10.93 -31.75 18.09
N VAL A 8 -11.16 -32.02 16.81
CA VAL A 8 -10.16 -32.30 15.81
C VAL A 8 -9.20 -31.10 15.70
N LEU A 9 -7.97 -31.32 16.16
CA LEU A 9 -6.80 -30.55 15.79
C LEU A 9 -6.49 -30.81 14.31
N LEU A 10 -7.03 -29.98 13.43
CA LEU A 10 -6.54 -29.82 12.07
C LEU A 10 -5.96 -28.41 11.95
N TYR A 11 -4.73 -28.27 12.45
CA TYR A 11 -3.89 -27.12 12.11
C TYR A 11 -3.33 -27.40 10.71
N SER A 12 -4.10 -27.08 9.68
CA SER A 12 -3.57 -27.04 8.31
C SER A 12 -2.62 -25.85 8.24
N VAL A 13 -1.33 -26.14 8.17
CA VAL A 13 -0.29 -25.18 7.83
C VAL A 13 -0.48 -24.86 6.35
N GLY A 14 -1.41 -23.96 6.05
CA GLY A 14 -1.61 -23.45 4.70
C GLY A 14 -0.36 -22.67 4.29
N GLY A 15 0.23 -23.05 3.16
CA GLY A 15 1.27 -22.25 2.52
C GLY A 15 0.75 -20.83 2.29
N PHE A 16 1.50 -19.84 2.77
CA PHE A 16 1.13 -18.44 2.64
C PHE A 16 1.31 -18.01 1.18
N ALA A 17 0.19 -17.84 0.47
CA ALA A 17 0.17 -17.20 -0.85
C ALA A 17 0.67 -15.75 -0.73
N GLN A 18 1.30 -15.25 -1.81
CA GLN A 18 1.95 -13.94 -1.80
C GLN A 18 0.94 -12.80 -1.64
N GLN A 19 1.34 -11.79 -0.86
CA GLN A 19 0.56 -10.60 -0.55
C GLN A 19 1.13 -9.41 -1.33
N ASP A 20 0.27 -8.52 -1.85
CA ASP A 20 0.74 -7.24 -2.42
C ASP A 20 1.75 -6.56 -1.48
N ALA A 21 2.73 -5.87 -2.07
CA ALA A 21 3.73 -5.09 -1.34
C ALA A 21 3.06 -4.18 -0.28
N GLN A 22 3.59 -4.24 0.94
CA GLN A 22 3.05 -3.52 2.09
C GLN A 22 3.88 -2.29 2.40
N PHE A 23 3.21 -1.14 2.49
CA PHE A 23 3.84 0.13 2.80
C PHE A 23 3.53 0.52 4.24
N THR A 24 4.54 0.90 5.00
CA THR A 24 4.35 1.43 6.37
C THR A 24 3.69 2.81 6.31
N GLN A 25 4.09 3.62 5.35
CA GLN A 25 3.59 4.98 5.15
C GLN A 25 2.41 5.03 4.16
N TYR A 26 1.53 4.03 4.21
CA TYR A 26 0.35 3.89 3.32
C TYR A 26 -0.52 5.15 3.26
N MET A 27 -0.61 5.89 4.37
CA MET A 27 -1.41 7.11 4.50
C MET A 27 -0.90 8.29 3.68
N TYR A 28 0.29 8.19 3.08
CA TYR A 28 0.87 9.19 2.19
C TYR A 28 0.77 8.81 0.71
N ASN A 29 0.56 7.52 0.40
CA ASN A 29 0.40 6.99 -0.96
C ASN A 29 -0.94 6.29 -1.15
N THR A 30 -2.04 6.89 -0.69
CA THR A 30 -3.38 6.26 -0.69
C THR A 30 -3.85 5.76 -2.07
N ILE A 31 -3.30 6.31 -3.17
CA ILE A 31 -3.62 5.85 -4.53
C ILE A 31 -3.22 4.39 -4.78
N SER A 32 -2.18 3.87 -4.10
CA SER A 32 -1.81 2.45 -4.24
C SER A 32 -2.89 1.52 -3.70
N VAL A 33 -3.62 1.98 -2.67
CA VAL A 33 -4.65 1.21 -1.96
C VAL A 33 -6.05 1.47 -2.51
N ASN A 34 -6.37 2.70 -2.93
CA ASN A 34 -7.73 3.07 -3.33
C ASN A 34 -7.73 3.98 -4.58
N PRO A 35 -8.23 3.52 -5.73
CA PRO A 35 -8.26 4.33 -6.96
C PRO A 35 -9.14 5.57 -6.85
N ALA A 36 -10.13 5.58 -5.95
CA ALA A 36 -11.01 6.73 -5.74
C ALA A 36 -10.30 7.93 -5.09
N TYR A 37 -9.08 7.74 -4.59
CA TYR A 37 -8.25 8.82 -4.04
C TYR A 37 -7.62 9.71 -5.12
N ALA A 38 -7.53 9.25 -6.38
CA ALA A 38 -6.86 10.01 -7.46
C ALA A 38 -7.39 11.45 -7.54
N GLY A 39 -6.50 12.44 -7.52
CA GLY A 39 -6.84 13.86 -7.61
C GLY A 39 -7.46 14.49 -6.35
N SER A 40 -7.67 13.74 -5.26
CA SER A 40 -8.27 14.25 -4.01
C SER A 40 -7.45 15.35 -3.33
N ARG A 41 -6.13 15.39 -3.57
CA ARG A 41 -5.22 16.43 -3.06
C ARG A 41 -5.48 17.82 -3.66
N GLY A 42 -6.19 17.91 -4.79
CA GLY A 42 -6.53 19.19 -5.41
C GLY A 42 -5.41 19.83 -6.24
N VAL A 43 -4.23 19.20 -6.31
CA VAL A 43 -3.07 19.61 -7.10
C VAL A 43 -2.45 18.40 -7.78
N LEU A 44 -1.58 18.64 -8.78
CA LEU A 44 -0.75 17.57 -9.32
C LEU A 44 0.29 17.18 -8.27
N SER A 45 0.26 15.91 -7.87
CA SER A 45 1.14 15.33 -6.86
C SER A 45 1.95 14.20 -7.50
N VAL A 46 3.27 14.29 -7.35
CA VAL A 46 4.22 13.23 -7.69
C VAL A 46 4.72 12.63 -6.39
N PHE A 47 4.78 11.30 -6.32
CA PHE A 47 5.21 10.56 -5.16
C PHE A 47 6.17 9.46 -5.58
N GLY A 48 7.29 9.34 -4.88
CA GLY A 48 8.25 8.26 -5.03
C GLY A 48 8.54 7.65 -3.67
N LEU A 49 8.61 6.33 -3.59
CA LEU A 49 8.91 5.58 -2.37
C LEU A 49 9.84 4.43 -2.71
N TYR A 50 10.81 4.20 -1.83
CA TYR A 50 11.68 3.04 -1.88
C TYR A 50 11.71 2.38 -0.50
N ARG A 51 11.61 1.05 -0.49
CA ARG A 51 11.54 0.23 0.71
C ARG A 51 12.46 -0.96 0.58
N THR A 52 13.25 -1.20 1.61
CA THR A 52 14.04 -2.43 1.78
C THR A 52 13.56 -3.14 3.03
N GLN A 53 13.19 -4.41 2.89
CA GLN A 53 12.67 -5.20 3.99
C GLN A 53 13.72 -6.16 4.52
N TRP A 54 13.67 -6.42 5.83
CA TRP A 54 14.45 -7.46 6.50
C TRP A 54 15.95 -7.42 6.16
N ILE A 55 16.57 -6.25 6.36
CA ILE A 55 17.99 -6.06 6.07
C ILE A 55 18.83 -7.13 6.76
N GLY A 56 19.70 -7.77 5.98
CA GLY A 56 20.56 -8.87 6.41
C GLY A 56 20.10 -10.25 5.93
N LEU A 57 18.87 -10.37 5.42
CA LEU A 57 18.42 -11.57 4.72
C LEU A 57 18.77 -11.48 3.23
N ASP A 58 19.34 -12.56 2.69
CA ASP A 58 19.59 -12.67 1.26
C ASP A 58 18.26 -12.84 0.50
N GLY A 59 18.13 -12.17 -0.64
CA GLY A 59 16.89 -12.14 -1.42
C GLY A 59 15.71 -11.44 -0.74
N ALA A 60 15.94 -10.63 0.30
CA ALA A 60 14.88 -9.90 0.98
C ALA A 60 14.12 -8.93 0.05
N PRO A 61 12.84 -8.64 0.33
CA PRO A 61 12.03 -7.77 -0.53
C PRO A 61 12.60 -6.36 -0.68
N GLU A 62 12.69 -5.90 -1.92
CA GLU A 62 12.95 -4.51 -2.29
C GLU A 62 11.79 -3.99 -3.14
N THR A 63 11.14 -2.93 -2.69
CA THR A 63 9.97 -2.35 -3.37
C THR A 63 10.21 -0.89 -3.71
N SER A 64 9.97 -0.53 -4.96
CA SER A 64 9.92 0.86 -5.44
C SER A 64 8.50 1.20 -5.87
N SER A 65 7.98 2.36 -5.47
CA SER A 65 6.69 2.87 -5.93
C SER A 65 6.86 4.28 -6.45
N PHE A 66 6.32 4.54 -7.63
CA PHE A 66 6.21 5.86 -8.21
C PHE A 66 4.75 6.11 -8.58
N SER A 67 4.19 7.26 -8.21
CA SER A 67 2.84 7.63 -8.59
C SER A 67 2.73 9.11 -8.92
N VAL A 68 1.88 9.41 -9.89
CA VAL A 68 1.50 10.76 -10.27
C VAL A 68 0.00 10.82 -10.30
N ASN A 69 -0.62 11.76 -9.59
CA ASN A 69 -2.05 11.96 -9.67
C ASN A 69 -2.39 13.45 -9.67
N THR A 70 -3.48 13.81 -10.34
CA THR A 70 -3.91 15.18 -10.52
C THR A 70 -5.43 15.27 -10.62
N PRO A 71 -6.07 16.32 -10.09
CA PRO A 71 -7.41 16.66 -10.51
C PRO A 71 -7.38 17.22 -11.94
N LEU A 72 -8.29 16.76 -12.78
CA LEU A 72 -8.59 17.40 -14.08
C LEU A 72 -9.70 18.45 -13.95
N SER A 73 -10.61 18.25 -13.00
CA SER A 73 -11.69 19.19 -12.68
C SER A 73 -12.01 19.13 -11.19
N LYS A 74 -13.08 19.82 -10.75
CA LYS A 74 -13.55 19.75 -9.35
C LYS A 74 -14.03 18.36 -8.94
N SER A 75 -14.40 17.55 -9.94
CA SER A 75 -15.02 16.22 -9.77
C SER A 75 -14.23 15.09 -10.41
N VAL A 76 -13.31 15.36 -11.35
CA VAL A 76 -12.56 14.30 -12.04
C VAL A 76 -11.10 14.30 -11.59
N GLY A 77 -10.60 13.14 -11.19
CA GLY A 77 -9.19 12.89 -10.90
C GLY A 77 -8.63 11.78 -11.77
N LEU A 78 -7.35 11.91 -12.11
CA LEU A 78 -6.57 10.87 -12.78
C LEU A 78 -5.32 10.56 -11.97
N GLY A 79 -4.87 9.32 -12.07
CA GLY A 79 -3.58 8.91 -11.58
C GLY A 79 -2.94 7.82 -12.40
N VAL A 80 -1.63 7.75 -12.34
CA VAL A 80 -0.83 6.66 -12.86
C VAL A 80 0.15 6.24 -11.76
N SER A 81 0.39 4.94 -11.64
CA SER A 81 1.38 4.43 -10.70
C SER A 81 2.15 3.26 -11.28
N LEU A 82 3.40 3.15 -10.88
CA LEU A 82 4.28 2.03 -11.16
C LEU A 82 4.78 1.51 -9.81
N VAL A 83 4.58 0.23 -9.55
CA VAL A 83 5.18 -0.47 -8.43
C VAL A 83 6.10 -1.55 -8.98
N ASN A 84 7.36 -1.50 -8.59
CA ASN A 84 8.32 -2.55 -8.85
C ASN A 84 8.59 -3.26 -7.52
N ASP A 85 8.35 -4.56 -7.47
CA ASP A 85 8.58 -5.38 -6.28
C ASP A 85 9.49 -6.56 -6.64
N LYS A 86 10.61 -6.66 -5.92
CA LYS A 86 11.63 -7.68 -6.15
C LYS A 86 11.77 -8.51 -4.88
N ILE A 87 11.51 -9.81 -4.99
CA ILE A 87 11.58 -10.75 -3.86
C ILE A 87 12.41 -11.96 -4.31
N GLY A 88 13.62 -12.08 -3.79
CA GLY A 88 14.56 -13.14 -4.19
C GLY A 88 14.76 -13.22 -5.72
N PRO A 89 14.34 -14.33 -6.36
CA PRO A 89 14.48 -14.53 -7.81
C PRO A 89 13.36 -13.87 -8.63
N THR A 90 12.29 -13.37 -8.01
CA THR A 90 11.15 -12.76 -8.72
C THR A 90 11.27 -11.25 -8.80
N ASN A 91 10.72 -10.70 -9.88
CA ASN A 91 10.57 -9.28 -10.11
C ASN A 91 9.20 -9.00 -10.74
N GLU A 92 8.40 -8.19 -10.08
CA GLU A 92 7.03 -7.86 -10.48
C GLU A 92 6.90 -6.36 -10.74
N ASN A 93 6.46 -5.99 -11.93
CA ASN A 93 6.18 -4.61 -12.30
C ASN A 93 4.68 -4.43 -12.51
N ASN A 94 4.05 -3.64 -11.65
CA ASN A 94 2.64 -3.30 -11.76
C ASN A 94 2.49 -1.86 -12.24
N LEU A 95 2.04 -1.69 -13.48
CA LEU A 95 1.64 -0.41 -14.04
C LEU A 95 0.14 -0.25 -13.87
N SER A 96 -0.29 0.89 -13.33
CA SER A 96 -1.68 1.16 -13.02
C SER A 96 -2.10 2.54 -13.53
N ALA A 97 -3.36 2.63 -13.97
CA ALA A 97 -4.04 3.87 -14.29
C ALA A 97 -5.36 3.95 -13.50
N ASP A 98 -5.56 5.06 -12.82
CA ASP A 98 -6.67 5.30 -11.92
C ASP A 98 -7.51 6.46 -12.45
N PHE A 99 -8.83 6.27 -12.48
CA PHE A 99 -9.80 7.31 -12.76
C PHE A 99 -10.73 7.46 -11.56
N SER A 100 -10.97 8.69 -11.12
CA SER A 100 -11.91 8.99 -10.04
C SER A 100 -12.96 10.01 -10.47
N TYR A 101 -14.18 9.81 -9.98
CA TYR A 101 -15.28 10.76 -10.08
C TYR A 101 -15.84 11.08 -8.69
N SER A 102 -15.82 12.36 -8.33
CA SER A 102 -16.14 12.88 -7.01
C SER A 102 -17.43 13.70 -7.03
N ILE A 103 -18.37 13.30 -6.19
CA ILE A 103 -19.64 13.98 -5.96
C ILE A 103 -19.54 14.75 -4.63
N PRO A 104 -19.74 16.08 -4.62
CA PRO A 104 -19.82 16.83 -3.37
C PRO A 104 -21.06 16.39 -2.59
N THR A 105 -20.86 15.90 -1.36
CA THR A 105 -21.95 15.52 -0.46
C THR A 105 -22.30 16.63 0.53
N SER A 106 -21.37 17.58 0.73
CA SER A 106 -21.60 18.83 1.46
C SER A 106 -20.63 19.92 0.98
N ALA A 107 -20.62 21.08 1.63
CA ALA A 107 -19.66 22.15 1.35
C ALA A 107 -18.20 21.75 1.59
N THR A 108 -17.95 20.80 2.51
CA THR A 108 -16.59 20.37 2.89
C THR A 108 -16.34 18.89 2.64
N ALA A 109 -17.36 18.12 2.22
CA ALA A 109 -17.27 16.68 2.04
C ALA A 109 -17.49 16.24 0.58
N LYS A 110 -16.72 15.26 0.15
CA LYS A 110 -16.83 14.63 -1.17
C LYS A 110 -16.87 13.11 -1.03
N LEU A 111 -17.70 12.48 -1.85
CA LEU A 111 -17.72 11.04 -2.06
C LEU A 111 -17.18 10.75 -3.46
N SER A 112 -16.09 10.03 -3.52
CA SER A 112 -15.39 9.68 -4.76
C SER A 112 -15.56 8.21 -5.07
N PHE A 113 -15.80 7.91 -6.34
CA PHE A 113 -15.82 6.58 -6.90
C PHE A 113 -14.62 6.46 -7.83
N GLY A 114 -13.91 5.35 -7.75
CA GLY A 114 -12.69 5.13 -8.52
C GLY A 114 -12.73 3.80 -9.23
N ILE A 115 -12.15 3.78 -10.42
CA ILE A 115 -11.83 2.56 -11.17
C ILE A 115 -10.33 2.54 -11.47
N LYS A 116 -9.78 1.34 -11.51
CA LYS A 116 -8.38 1.07 -11.76
C LYS A 116 -8.26 0.09 -12.92
N GLY A 117 -7.39 0.38 -13.86
CA GLY A 117 -6.86 -0.62 -14.79
C GLY A 117 -5.38 -0.84 -14.49
N SER A 118 -4.95 -2.09 -14.38
CA SER A 118 -3.55 -2.42 -14.14
C SER A 118 -3.03 -3.50 -15.08
N ALA A 119 -1.72 -3.46 -15.27
CA ALA A 119 -0.95 -4.38 -16.08
C ALA A 119 0.19 -4.87 -15.20
N ASN A 120 0.14 -6.15 -14.85
CA ASN A 120 1.18 -6.81 -14.10
C ASN A 120 2.14 -7.53 -15.04
N LEU A 121 3.43 -7.29 -14.89
CA LEU A 121 4.51 -7.96 -15.62
C LEU A 121 5.36 -8.70 -14.60
N PHE A 122 5.26 -10.01 -14.59
CA PHE A 122 6.01 -10.89 -13.69
C PHE A 122 7.20 -11.52 -14.41
N ASN A 123 8.35 -11.50 -13.76
CA ASN A 123 9.56 -12.17 -14.21
C ASN A 123 10.14 -13.03 -13.09
N LEU A 124 10.55 -14.25 -13.42
CA LEU A 124 11.31 -15.12 -12.52
C LEU A 124 12.67 -15.38 -13.17
N ASP A 125 13.76 -15.11 -12.46
CA ASP A 125 15.13 -15.45 -12.89
C ASP A 125 15.50 -16.86 -12.41
N PRO A 126 15.48 -17.89 -13.27
CA PRO A 126 15.74 -19.26 -12.86
C PRO A 126 17.19 -19.50 -12.45
N ASN A 127 18.13 -18.64 -12.86
CA ASN A 127 19.55 -18.79 -12.52
C ASN A 127 19.83 -18.49 -11.03
N LYS A 128 18.90 -17.82 -10.36
CA LYS A 128 18.93 -17.57 -8.91
C LYS A 128 18.23 -18.67 -8.11
N LEU A 129 17.62 -19.63 -8.80
CA LEU A 129 17.03 -20.80 -8.16
C LEU A 129 18.10 -21.87 -8.01
N THR A 130 17.99 -22.62 -6.93
CA THR A 130 18.73 -23.87 -6.72
C THR A 130 17.72 -25.02 -6.71
N PRO A 131 17.10 -25.34 -7.86
CA PRO A 131 16.08 -26.38 -7.90
C PRO A 131 16.71 -27.73 -7.57
N GLU A 132 15.99 -28.57 -6.81
CA GLU A 132 16.38 -29.94 -6.50
C GLU A 132 16.54 -30.78 -7.78
N ASP A 133 15.67 -30.53 -8.78
CA ASP A 133 15.78 -31.06 -10.13
C ASP A 133 16.03 -29.95 -11.15
N LYS A 134 17.20 -29.96 -11.79
CA LYS A 134 17.56 -28.99 -12.85
C LYS A 134 16.75 -29.18 -14.15
N GLY A 135 16.04 -30.29 -14.29
CA GLY A 135 15.16 -30.60 -15.42
C GLY A 135 13.68 -30.25 -15.21
N ASP A 136 13.31 -29.67 -14.07
CA ASP A 136 11.92 -29.34 -13.76
C ASP A 136 11.38 -28.23 -14.68
N GLU A 137 10.45 -28.61 -15.57
CA GLU A 137 9.81 -27.71 -16.55
C GLU A 137 8.98 -26.59 -15.89
N GLN A 138 8.60 -26.73 -14.61
CA GLN A 138 7.86 -25.71 -13.88
C GLN A 138 8.71 -24.46 -13.57
N PHE A 139 10.04 -24.58 -13.54
CA PHE A 139 10.98 -23.48 -13.32
C PHE A 139 11.58 -22.92 -14.62
N GLN A 140 11.15 -23.41 -15.79
CA GLN A 140 11.64 -22.94 -17.08
C GLN A 140 10.71 -21.87 -17.68
N ASN A 141 11.27 -20.71 -18.05
CA ASN A 141 10.63 -19.64 -18.84
C ASN A 141 9.36 -18.98 -18.25
N LEU A 142 9.44 -18.49 -17.01
CA LEU A 142 8.46 -17.52 -16.47
C LEU A 142 8.94 -16.06 -16.67
N ASP A 143 9.43 -15.76 -17.88
CA ASP A 143 9.82 -14.41 -18.28
C ASP A 143 8.61 -13.62 -18.79
N ASN A 144 8.46 -12.39 -18.30
CA ASN A 144 7.47 -11.40 -18.76
C ASN A 144 6.02 -11.90 -18.85
N LYS A 145 5.54 -12.67 -17.86
CA LYS A 145 4.13 -13.05 -17.78
C LYS A 145 3.28 -11.80 -17.52
N PHE A 146 2.53 -11.42 -18.55
CA PHE A 146 1.58 -10.31 -18.50
C PHE A 146 0.25 -10.75 -17.91
N SER A 147 -0.29 -9.98 -16.97
CA SER A 147 -1.59 -10.24 -16.36
C SER A 147 -2.33 -8.91 -16.15
N PRO A 148 -3.40 -8.64 -16.90
CA PRO A 148 -4.19 -7.44 -16.70
C PRO A 148 -5.07 -7.59 -15.46
N ASN A 149 -5.39 -6.47 -14.82
CA ASN A 149 -6.36 -6.42 -13.74
C ASN A 149 -7.24 -5.19 -13.84
N VAL A 150 -8.36 -5.25 -13.12
CA VAL A 150 -9.24 -4.12 -12.90
C VAL A 150 -9.58 -4.02 -11.43
N GLY A 151 -9.78 -2.82 -10.95
CA GLY A 151 -10.11 -2.55 -9.56
C GLY A 151 -11.14 -1.44 -9.42
N ALA A 152 -11.72 -1.33 -8.24
CA ALA A 152 -12.62 -0.25 -7.90
C ALA A 152 -12.46 0.19 -6.44
N GLY A 153 -12.91 1.40 -6.16
CA GLY A 153 -12.89 1.95 -4.82
C GLY A 153 -13.96 3.01 -4.62
N ILE A 154 -14.30 3.20 -3.37
CA ILE A 154 -15.11 4.31 -2.87
C ILE A 154 -14.26 5.02 -1.82
N TYR A 155 -14.25 6.34 -1.84
CA TYR A 155 -13.48 7.15 -0.93
C TYR A 155 -14.29 8.39 -0.52
N TRP A 156 -14.69 8.44 0.73
CA TRP A 156 -15.31 9.62 1.31
C TRP A 156 -14.26 10.41 2.07
N HIS A 157 -14.22 11.73 1.86
CA HIS A 157 -13.31 12.59 2.58
C HIS A 157 -13.85 13.99 2.82
N THR A 158 -13.32 14.63 3.86
CA THR A 158 -13.50 16.05 4.17
C THR A 158 -12.15 16.77 4.12
N ASP A 159 -12.02 17.91 4.80
CA ASP A 159 -10.74 18.55 5.07
C ASP A 159 -9.98 17.94 6.27
N LYS A 160 -10.65 17.11 7.09
CA LYS A 160 -10.08 16.50 8.30
C LYS A 160 -10.20 14.99 8.39
N ALA A 161 -11.15 14.38 7.70
CA ALA A 161 -11.47 12.97 7.83
C ALA A 161 -11.46 12.28 6.48
N TYR A 162 -11.16 10.98 6.47
CA TYR A 162 -11.38 10.13 5.31
C TYR A 162 -11.72 8.71 5.70
N VAL A 163 -12.51 8.05 4.86
CA VAL A 163 -12.82 6.62 4.92
C VAL A 163 -12.91 6.11 3.49
N GLY A 164 -12.28 4.97 3.21
CA GLY A 164 -12.29 4.35 1.90
C GLY A 164 -12.42 2.85 1.97
N LEU A 165 -13.09 2.30 0.97
CA LEU A 165 -13.19 0.87 0.69
C LEU A 165 -12.72 0.63 -0.73
N SER A 166 -11.91 -0.40 -0.95
CA SER A 166 -11.41 -0.71 -2.29
C SER A 166 -11.06 -2.16 -2.47
N VAL A 167 -11.12 -2.57 -3.74
CA VAL A 167 -10.58 -3.81 -4.26
C VAL A 167 -9.72 -3.41 -5.46
N PRO A 168 -8.39 -3.23 -5.30
CA PRO A 168 -7.51 -2.76 -6.36
C PRO A 168 -7.36 -3.73 -7.53
N ASN A 169 -7.55 -5.02 -7.27
CA ASN A 169 -7.40 -6.11 -8.23
C ASN A 169 -8.55 -7.11 -8.02
N PHE A 170 -9.46 -7.23 -8.98
CA PHE A 170 -10.57 -8.18 -8.99
C PHE A 170 -10.23 -9.53 -9.62
N ILE A 171 -9.24 -9.56 -10.50
CA ILE A 171 -8.89 -10.77 -11.27
C ILE A 171 -7.82 -11.55 -10.51
N GLU A 172 -8.14 -12.76 -10.08
CA GLU A 172 -7.12 -13.70 -9.59
C GLU A 172 -6.36 -14.27 -10.78
N THR A 173 -5.04 -14.22 -10.73
CA THR A 173 -4.18 -14.86 -11.73
C THR A 173 -3.42 -16.00 -11.08
N ASN A 174 -3.61 -17.20 -11.62
CA ASN A 174 -2.77 -18.35 -11.30
C ASN A 174 -1.68 -18.44 -12.37
N ARG A 175 -0.41 -18.36 -11.97
CA ARG A 175 0.70 -18.51 -12.90
C ARG A 175 1.06 -20.02 -12.96
N TYR A 176 0.53 -20.72 -13.96
CA TYR A 176 0.54 -22.18 -14.15
C TYR A 176 1.52 -22.64 -15.26
N ASN A 177 2.12 -23.82 -15.07
CA ASN A 177 2.41 -24.79 -16.12
C ASN A 177 2.12 -26.21 -15.57
N ASP A 178 1.81 -27.16 -16.45
CA ASP A 178 1.02 -28.39 -16.20
C ASP A 178 1.23 -29.18 -14.88
N ASN A 179 0.11 -29.57 -14.26
CA ASN A 179 -0.12 -30.51 -13.15
C ASN A 179 0.66 -30.33 -11.82
N GLU A 180 -0.14 -30.02 -10.78
CA GLU A 180 0.13 -30.07 -9.34
C GLU A 180 0.99 -28.94 -8.71
N THR A 181 0.28 -28.13 -7.90
CA THR A 181 0.70 -27.03 -7.00
C THR A 181 1.00 -25.66 -7.61
N ALA A 182 0.27 -24.64 -7.14
CA ALA A 182 0.42 -23.25 -7.58
C ALA A 182 1.67 -22.61 -6.96
N ILE A 183 2.59 -22.14 -7.81
CA ILE A 183 3.82 -21.44 -7.39
C ILE A 183 3.53 -19.98 -7.04
N TYR A 184 2.56 -19.36 -7.72
CA TYR A 184 2.14 -17.97 -7.47
C TYR A 184 0.66 -17.77 -7.78
N LYS A 185 -0.09 -17.26 -6.80
CA LYS A 185 -1.51 -16.91 -6.93
C LYS A 185 -1.74 -15.47 -6.48
N ASP A 186 -2.17 -14.61 -7.41
CA ASP A 186 -2.71 -13.31 -7.05
C ASP A 186 -4.10 -13.52 -6.44
N GLN A 187 -4.31 -13.08 -5.21
CA GLN A 187 -5.61 -13.15 -4.54
C GLN A 187 -6.31 -11.80 -4.53
N ILE A 188 -7.64 -11.82 -4.43
CA ILE A 188 -8.43 -10.60 -4.26
C ILE A 188 -8.16 -10.00 -2.87
N ASN A 189 -7.67 -8.76 -2.85
CA ASN A 189 -7.39 -8.02 -1.63
C ASN A 189 -8.48 -6.96 -1.39
N TYR A 190 -9.19 -7.07 -0.27
CA TYR A 190 -10.15 -6.07 0.19
C TYR A 190 -9.47 -5.11 1.15
N TYR A 191 -9.55 -3.81 0.88
CA TYR A 191 -8.96 -2.77 1.72
C TYR A 191 -10.03 -1.87 2.32
N LEU A 192 -9.88 -1.59 3.62
CA LEU A 192 -10.55 -0.53 4.34
C LEU A 192 -9.48 0.43 4.86
N ILE A 193 -9.59 1.71 4.54
CA ILE A 193 -8.71 2.76 5.08
C ILE A 193 -9.53 3.83 5.78
N ALA A 194 -9.07 4.33 6.91
CA ALA A 194 -9.69 5.48 7.57
C ALA A 194 -8.66 6.32 8.31
N GLY A 195 -8.99 7.59 8.53
CA GLY A 195 -8.16 8.48 9.34
C GLY A 195 -8.87 9.80 9.64
N TYR A 196 -8.38 10.48 10.67
CA TYR A 196 -8.90 11.78 11.10
C TYR A 196 -7.75 12.68 11.53
N VAL A 197 -7.87 14.00 11.35
CA VAL A 197 -6.90 14.99 11.79
C VAL A 197 -7.52 15.85 12.90
N PHE A 198 -6.98 15.70 14.10
CA PHE A 198 -7.32 16.51 15.27
C PHE A 198 -6.35 17.68 15.38
N ASP A 199 -6.86 18.90 15.54
CA ASP A 199 -6.05 20.04 15.97
C ASP A 199 -6.00 20.04 17.49
N LEU A 200 -4.81 19.82 18.07
CA LEU A 200 -4.63 19.67 19.51
C LEU A 200 -4.44 21.00 20.24
N ASP A 201 -4.15 22.08 19.52
CA ASP A 201 -4.02 23.43 20.07
C ASP A 201 -4.84 24.45 19.28
N ARG A 202 -5.16 25.58 19.93
CA ARG A 202 -5.97 26.66 19.34
C ARG A 202 -5.32 27.35 18.14
N TYR A 203 -3.99 27.24 18.01
CA TYR A 203 -3.24 27.85 16.93
C TYR A 203 -2.91 26.85 15.81
N GLU A 204 -3.47 25.63 15.87
CA GLU A 204 -3.28 24.55 14.87
C GLU A 204 -1.80 24.22 14.59
N ARG A 205 -0.93 24.47 15.56
CA ARG A 205 0.50 24.15 15.50
C ARG A 205 0.77 22.69 15.77
N ILE A 206 -0.12 21.98 16.47
CA ILE A 206 0.00 20.57 16.77
C ILE A 206 -1.22 19.85 16.22
N LYS A 207 -1.00 19.02 15.20
CA LYS A 207 -2.04 18.19 14.56
C LYS A 207 -1.77 16.72 14.88
N PHE A 208 -2.80 15.98 15.25
CA PHE A 208 -2.73 14.54 15.50
C PHE A 208 -3.56 13.77 14.47
N LYS A 209 -2.94 12.80 13.80
CA LYS A 209 -3.56 11.94 12.81
C LYS A 209 -3.44 10.47 13.21
N PRO A 210 -4.47 9.91 13.84
CA PRO A 210 -4.67 8.47 13.81
C PRO A 210 -5.13 8.04 12.43
N ALA A 211 -4.59 6.93 11.94
CA ALA A 211 -5.05 6.28 10.73
C ALA A 211 -5.03 4.76 10.91
N ILE A 212 -5.89 4.09 10.15
CA ILE A 212 -5.99 2.63 10.12
C ILE A 212 -6.09 2.16 8.67
N LEU A 213 -5.46 1.03 8.37
CA LEU A 213 -5.60 0.28 7.14
C LEU A 213 -5.88 -1.17 7.52
N THR A 214 -6.94 -1.73 6.98
CA THR A 214 -7.28 -3.15 7.14
C THR A 214 -7.25 -3.79 5.76
N LYS A 215 -6.52 -4.90 5.66
CA LYS A 215 -6.41 -5.73 4.47
C LYS A 215 -6.98 -7.11 4.80
N MET A 216 -7.93 -7.54 3.99
CA MET A 216 -8.57 -8.84 4.10
C MET A 216 -8.40 -9.62 2.80
N VAL A 217 -7.97 -10.87 2.94
CA VAL A 217 -7.76 -11.80 1.82
C VAL A 217 -8.39 -13.12 2.20
N GLU A 218 -9.14 -13.73 1.29
CA GLU A 218 -9.76 -15.02 1.56
C GLU A 218 -8.70 -16.10 1.80
N GLY A 219 -8.82 -16.79 2.94
CA GLY A 219 -7.86 -17.82 3.35
C GLY A 219 -6.59 -17.31 4.05
N SER A 220 -6.45 -16.00 4.28
CA SER A 220 -5.32 -15.41 5.01
C SER A 220 -5.78 -14.79 6.34
N PRO A 221 -4.92 -14.75 7.39
CA PRO A 221 -5.21 -13.97 8.58
C PRO A 221 -5.47 -12.49 8.26
N LEU A 222 -6.39 -11.87 9.00
CA LEU A 222 -6.68 -10.45 8.88
C LEU A 222 -5.43 -9.61 9.18
N GLN A 223 -5.13 -8.65 8.31
CA GLN A 223 -4.05 -7.69 8.53
C GLN A 223 -4.63 -6.32 8.87
N VAL A 224 -4.14 -5.74 9.97
CA VAL A 224 -4.54 -4.41 10.43
C VAL A 224 -3.30 -3.60 10.77
N ASP A 225 -3.17 -2.46 10.12
CA ASP A 225 -2.14 -1.47 10.35
C ASP A 225 -2.80 -0.26 11.02
N ALA A 226 -2.33 0.10 12.20
CA ALA A 226 -2.74 1.32 12.90
C ALA A 226 -1.54 2.26 13.00
N SER A 227 -1.75 3.55 12.80
CA SER A 227 -0.72 4.57 12.94
C SER A 227 -1.22 5.79 13.69
N ALA A 228 -0.31 6.46 14.36
CA ALA A 228 -0.52 7.66 15.15
C ALA A 228 0.58 8.65 14.81
N ASN A 229 0.24 9.74 14.11
CA ASN A 229 1.20 10.73 13.64
C ASN A 229 0.90 12.11 14.27
N PHE A 230 1.93 12.78 14.78
CA PHE A 230 1.86 14.14 15.29
C PHE A 230 2.65 15.06 14.37
N MET A 231 1.99 16.09 13.86
CA MET A 231 2.58 17.14 13.03
C MET A 231 2.73 18.42 13.85
N PHE A 232 3.91 19.02 13.78
CA PHE A 232 4.29 20.24 14.48
C PHE A 232 4.60 21.36 13.48
N ASN A 233 3.93 22.50 13.66
CA ASN A 233 4.07 23.72 12.86
C ASN A 233 3.99 23.48 11.34
N GLU A 234 3.19 22.49 10.92
CA GLU A 234 3.04 22.05 9.52
C GLU A 234 4.36 21.65 8.84
N LYS A 235 5.40 21.37 9.63
CA LYS A 235 6.76 21.09 9.13
C LYS A 235 7.26 19.74 9.52
N PHE A 236 7.19 19.41 10.81
CA PHE A 236 7.81 18.20 11.33
C PHE A 236 6.74 17.20 11.71
N VAL A 237 6.90 15.95 11.30
CA VAL A 237 6.01 14.85 11.66
C VAL A 237 6.80 13.78 12.39
N ILE A 238 6.27 13.30 13.50
CA ILE A 238 6.71 12.06 14.14
C ILE A 238 5.52 11.16 14.32
N GLY A 239 5.72 9.87 14.18
CA GLY A 239 4.64 8.92 14.37
C GLY A 239 5.13 7.56 14.79
N LEU A 240 4.16 6.76 15.22
CA LEU A 240 4.34 5.34 15.45
C LEU A 240 3.30 4.60 14.61
N ALA A 241 3.67 3.44 14.13
CA ALA A 241 2.72 2.51 13.53
C ALA A 241 2.87 1.12 14.15
N TYR A 242 1.78 0.37 14.11
CA TYR A 242 1.72 -1.01 14.54
C TYR A 242 0.96 -1.80 13.48
N ARG A 243 1.65 -2.77 12.87
CA ARG A 243 1.06 -3.77 11.99
C ARG A 243 0.83 -5.03 12.81
N TRP A 244 -0.44 -5.38 13.00
CA TRP A 244 -0.83 -6.49 13.84
C TRP A 244 -0.14 -7.78 13.38
N SER A 245 0.57 -8.40 14.31
CA SER A 245 1.29 -9.68 14.11
C SER A 245 2.41 -9.62 13.09
N ALA A 246 2.88 -8.41 12.73
CA ALA A 246 4.04 -8.24 11.87
C ALA A 246 5.07 -7.31 12.54
N SER A 247 4.80 -6.01 12.70
CA SER A 247 5.84 -5.03 13.05
C SER A 247 5.36 -3.85 13.91
N VAL A 248 6.32 -3.20 14.57
CA VAL A 248 6.19 -1.87 15.16
C VAL A 248 7.12 -0.93 14.41
N SER A 249 6.64 0.27 14.09
CA SER A 249 7.36 1.21 13.25
C SER A 249 7.49 2.58 13.89
N ALA A 250 8.64 3.21 13.67
CA ALA A 250 8.87 4.62 13.95
C ALA A 250 8.83 5.40 12.64
N LEU A 251 8.13 6.54 12.65
CA LEU A 251 7.91 7.40 11.49
C LEU A 251 8.47 8.79 11.77
N ALA A 252 9.13 9.37 10.77
CA ALA A 252 9.54 10.76 10.77
C ALA A 252 9.27 11.39 9.40
N GLY A 253 8.79 12.63 9.39
CA GLY A 253 8.50 13.36 8.16
C GLY A 253 8.89 14.83 8.28
N PHE A 254 9.24 15.43 7.14
CA PHE A 254 9.66 16.81 7.09
C PHE A 254 9.17 17.51 5.82
N GLN A 255 8.41 18.60 6.00
CA GLN A 255 7.99 19.52 4.96
C GLN A 255 9.14 20.49 4.69
N ILE A 256 9.95 20.16 3.68
CA ILE A 256 11.13 20.94 3.28
C ILE A 256 10.70 22.30 2.71
N SER A 257 9.61 22.32 1.95
CA SER A 257 9.00 23.52 1.38
C SER A 257 7.51 23.29 1.17
N ASP A 258 6.72 24.29 0.80
CA ASP A 258 5.28 24.15 0.49
C ASP A 258 4.96 23.11 -0.61
N ARG A 259 5.99 22.65 -1.34
CA ARG A 259 5.86 21.68 -2.44
C ARG A 259 6.48 20.33 -2.12
N LEU A 260 7.50 20.29 -1.26
CA LEU A 260 8.36 19.11 -1.09
C LEU A 260 8.22 18.55 0.33
N TYR A 261 7.83 17.29 0.42
CA TYR A 261 7.68 16.56 1.67
C TYR A 261 8.47 15.25 1.62
N LEU A 262 9.30 15.02 2.63
CA LEU A 262 10.13 13.83 2.80
C LEU A 262 9.59 13.02 3.98
N GLY A 263 9.52 11.71 3.84
CA GLY A 263 9.18 10.80 4.93
C GLY A 263 10.14 9.63 5.03
N TYR A 264 10.33 9.16 6.24
CA TYR A 264 11.14 8.01 6.56
C TYR A 264 10.46 7.16 7.63
N ALA A 265 10.47 5.84 7.43
CA ALA A 265 10.03 4.86 8.41
C ALA A 265 11.11 3.82 8.66
N TYR A 266 11.18 3.38 9.91
CA TYR A 266 11.89 2.17 10.31
C TYR A 266 10.91 1.21 10.93
N ASP A 267 10.86 -0.01 10.41
CA ASP A 267 10.04 -1.09 10.96
C ASP A 267 10.90 -2.11 11.67
N ARG A 268 10.46 -2.48 12.86
CA ARG A 268 11.01 -3.59 13.62
C ARG A 268 9.99 -4.71 13.68
N GLU A 269 10.38 -5.88 13.20
CA GLU A 269 9.54 -7.07 13.26
C GLU A 269 9.25 -7.48 14.72
N THR A 270 8.01 -7.88 14.96
CA THR A 270 7.51 -8.45 16.23
C THR A 270 7.47 -9.98 16.18
N THR A 271 7.65 -10.55 14.99
CA THR A 271 7.70 -12.00 14.76
C THR A 271 9.08 -12.57 15.07
N LYS A 272 9.21 -13.90 15.06
CA LYS A 272 10.50 -14.60 15.23
C LYS A 272 11.55 -14.17 14.18
N LEU A 273 11.13 -13.56 13.09
CA LEU A 273 12.00 -13.07 12.02
C LEU A 273 12.98 -12.01 12.52
N VAL A 274 12.65 -11.28 13.61
CA VAL A 274 13.51 -10.26 14.24
C VAL A 274 14.90 -10.78 14.62
N ASN A 275 15.07 -12.09 14.84
CA ASN A 275 16.36 -12.69 15.20
C ASN A 275 17.30 -12.86 13.99
N TYR A 276 16.80 -12.64 12.77
CA TYR A 276 17.53 -12.91 11.52
C TYR A 276 17.64 -11.68 10.63
N ASN A 277 17.10 -10.54 11.03
CA ASN A 277 17.18 -9.29 10.27
C ASN A 277 17.33 -8.07 11.18
N SER A 278 17.78 -6.95 10.60
CA SER A 278 18.03 -5.68 11.30
C SER A 278 16.88 -4.66 11.18
N GLY A 279 15.71 -5.09 10.71
CA GLY A 279 14.53 -4.28 10.43
C GLY A 279 14.37 -3.93 8.95
N SER A 280 13.38 -3.09 8.68
CA SER A 280 13.01 -2.63 7.34
C SER A 280 13.04 -1.11 7.30
N HIS A 281 13.45 -0.55 6.17
CA HIS A 281 13.56 0.90 5.98
C HIS A 281 12.70 1.33 4.80
N GLU A 282 12.01 2.45 4.95
CA GLU A 282 11.17 3.02 3.91
C GLU A 282 11.38 4.52 3.84
N ILE A 283 11.68 5.03 2.65
CA ILE A 283 11.83 6.45 2.38
C ILE A 283 10.86 6.84 1.28
N PHE A 284 10.21 7.98 1.42
CA PHE A 284 9.43 8.56 0.32
C PHE A 284 9.70 10.05 0.15
N LEU A 285 9.47 10.50 -1.07
CA LEU A 285 9.46 11.90 -1.45
C LEU A 285 8.13 12.22 -2.15
N ARG A 286 7.48 13.30 -1.73
CA ARG A 286 6.29 13.84 -2.39
C ARG A 286 6.57 15.25 -2.87
N PHE A 287 6.23 15.51 -4.13
CA PHE A 287 6.33 16.82 -4.75
C PHE A 287 4.98 17.28 -5.30
N GLU A 288 4.55 18.48 -4.95
CA GLU A 288 3.26 19.05 -5.35
C GLU A 288 3.44 20.29 -6.22
N PHE A 289 2.79 20.28 -7.38
CA PHE A 289 2.75 21.42 -8.28
C PHE A 289 1.56 22.31 -7.92
N LEU A 290 1.85 23.38 -7.17
CA LEU A 290 0.85 24.35 -6.76
C LEU A 290 0.30 25.10 -7.99
N ASN A 291 -0.90 24.73 -8.44
CA ASN A 291 -1.60 25.42 -9.53
C ASN A 291 -2.21 26.76 -9.07
N LYS A 292 -2.31 27.73 -9.98
CA LYS A 292 -2.85 29.09 -9.76
C LYS A 292 -4.27 29.13 -9.16
N TYR A 293 -5.05 28.05 -9.30
CA TYR A 293 -6.46 27.95 -8.86
C TYR A 293 -6.64 27.39 -7.44
N SER A 294 -5.57 26.94 -6.77
CA SER A 294 -5.63 26.38 -5.43
C SER A 294 -4.35 26.75 -4.68
N LYS A 295 -4.35 27.91 -4.02
CA LYS A 295 -3.39 28.15 -2.95
C LYS A 295 -3.72 27.14 -1.85
N ILE A 296 -2.87 26.14 -1.68
CA ILE A 296 -2.91 25.28 -0.50
C ILE A 296 -2.58 26.20 0.69
N THR A 297 -3.58 26.53 1.51
CA THR A 297 -3.40 27.40 2.69
C THR A 297 -2.77 26.66 3.87
N SER A 298 -2.79 25.32 3.85
CA SER A 298 -2.13 24.40 4.80
C SER A 298 -1.83 23.09 4.06
N PRO A 299 -0.64 22.48 4.19
CA PRO A 299 -0.36 21.15 3.68
C PRO A 299 -1.44 20.19 4.17
N ARG A 300 -2.13 19.50 3.25
CA ARG A 300 -3.10 18.49 3.65
C ARG A 300 -2.35 17.31 4.25
N PHE A 301 -2.68 17.02 5.51
CA PHE A 301 -2.09 15.92 6.27
C PHE A 301 -2.68 14.55 5.89
N PHE A 302 -3.39 14.45 4.77
CA PHE A 302 -3.77 13.23 4.06
C PHE A 302 -3.90 13.55 2.57
#